data_AF-A0A8J5JCI5-F1
#
_entry.id   AF-A0A8J5JCI5-F1
#
_cell.length_a   1.000
_cell.length_b   1.000
_cell.length_c   1.000
_cell.angle_alpha   90.00
_cell.angle_beta   90.00
_cell.angle_gamma   90.00
#
_symmetry.space_group_name_H-M   'P 1'
#
loop_
_entity.id
_entity.type
_entity.pdbx_description
1 polymer ?
#
loop_
_entity_poly.entity_id
_entity_poly.type
_entity_poly.pdbx_seq_one_letter_code
_entity_poly.pdbx_strand_id
1 'polypeptide(L)'
;MPLSRYVFADLNALNDDVRAHMQGRSRQYSQEELALPFPLDPYKLTELLSSPGGEMKVFLLQPEYERRDLLSSCWLGFTTKEYPRTYSLENLLKRNLAEDANGVLGAGKKTLVLVGGELTSSILDRVKLYFTAGWSVQFYCFRERGSEVSDRLHAKYPRHFQSVYLGEN
;
A
#
# COMPACT_ATOMS: atom_id res chain seq x y z
N MET A 1 19.14 6.59 -13.69
CA MET A 1 19.26 6.46 -12.22
C MET A 1 18.30 5.38 -11.77
N PRO A 2 18.71 4.45 -10.89
CA PRO A 2 17.84 3.38 -10.43
C PRO A 2 16.65 3.99 -9.68
N LEU A 3 15.46 3.46 -9.96
CA LEU A 3 14.23 3.76 -9.24
C LEU A 3 14.16 2.80 -8.05
N SER A 4 13.93 3.30 -6.85
CA SER A 4 13.66 2.46 -5.68
C SER A 4 12.21 2.63 -5.25
N ARG A 5 11.51 1.51 -5.04
CA ARG A 5 10.10 1.49 -4.63
C ARG A 5 10.01 0.91 -3.22
N TYR A 6 9.40 1.67 -2.32
CA TYR A 6 9.20 1.31 -0.92
C TYR A 6 7.71 1.11 -0.68
N VAL A 7 7.29 -0.15 -0.63
CA VAL A 7 5.89 -0.53 -0.52
C VAL A 7 5.54 -0.74 0.93
N PHE A 8 4.56 0.00 1.44
CA PHE A 8 3.99 -0.19 2.77
C PHE A 8 2.56 -0.65 2.58
N ALA A 9 2.32 -1.91 2.95
CA ALA A 9 1.01 -2.54 2.79
C ALA A 9 0.36 -2.78 4.16
N ASP A 10 -0.81 -2.16 4.36
CA ASP A 10 -1.74 -2.50 5.43
C ASP A 10 -2.79 -3.47 4.85
N LEU A 11 -2.45 -4.75 4.90
CA LEU A 11 -3.27 -5.81 4.32
C LEU A 11 -4.57 -6.04 5.11
N ASN A 12 -4.61 -5.67 6.40
CA ASN A 12 -5.83 -5.76 7.20
C ASN A 12 -6.82 -4.68 6.74
N ALA A 13 -6.38 -3.42 6.69
CA ALA A 13 -7.22 -2.32 6.22
C ALA A 13 -7.70 -2.55 4.78
N LEU A 14 -6.81 -3.06 3.91
CA LEU A 14 -7.19 -3.41 2.55
C LEU A 14 -8.25 -4.51 2.52
N ASN A 15 -8.09 -5.55 3.33
CA ASN A 15 -9.03 -6.66 3.38
C ASN A 15 -10.42 -6.23 3.86
N ASP A 16 -10.47 -5.38 4.88
CA ASP A 16 -11.72 -4.84 5.39
C ASP A 16 -12.48 -4.06 4.30
N ASP A 17 -11.75 -3.30 3.48
CA ASP A 17 -12.33 -2.60 2.34
C ASP A 17 -12.81 -3.53 1.23
N VAL A 18 -12.05 -4.59 0.88
CA VAL A 18 -12.53 -5.59 -0.10
C VAL A 18 -13.81 -6.26 0.41
N ARG A 19 -13.86 -6.62 1.69
CA ARG A 19 -15.05 -7.25 2.26
C ARG A 19 -16.23 -6.30 2.26
N ALA A 20 -16.04 -5.05 2.66
CA ALA A 20 -17.09 -4.03 2.59
C ALA A 20 -17.61 -3.84 1.16
N HIS A 21 -16.70 -3.80 0.18
CA HIS A 21 -17.04 -3.69 -1.24
C HIS A 21 -17.86 -4.89 -1.73
N MET A 22 -17.41 -6.11 -1.44
CA MET A 22 -18.12 -7.33 -1.83
C MET A 22 -19.50 -7.44 -1.16
N GLN A 23 -19.61 -7.08 0.12
CA GLN A 23 -20.87 -7.07 0.85
C GLN A 23 -21.86 -6.04 0.28
N GLY A 24 -21.39 -4.84 -0.08
CA GLY A 24 -22.19 -3.82 -0.75
C GLY A 24 -22.70 -4.24 -2.13
N ARG A 25 -22.04 -5.22 -2.76
CA ARG A 25 -22.36 -5.78 -4.08
C ARG A 25 -22.69 -7.27 -3.99
N SER A 26 -23.31 -7.71 -2.89
CA SER A 26 -23.58 -9.13 -2.61
C SER A 26 -24.30 -9.90 -3.73
N ARG A 27 -25.03 -9.23 -4.63
CA ARG A 27 -25.67 -9.85 -5.80
C ARG A 27 -24.69 -10.30 -6.90
N GLN A 28 -23.45 -9.79 -6.88
CA GLN A 28 -22.41 -10.09 -7.86
C GLN A 28 -21.47 -11.22 -7.42
N TYR A 29 -21.59 -11.70 -6.17
CA TYR A 29 -20.71 -12.69 -5.58
C TYR A 29 -21.51 -13.88 -5.03
N SER A 30 -20.91 -15.06 -5.06
CA SER A 30 -21.49 -16.25 -4.44
C SER A 30 -21.44 -16.15 -2.90
N GLN A 31 -22.27 -16.94 -2.21
CA GLN A 31 -22.22 -17.02 -0.74
C GLN A 31 -20.86 -17.52 -0.24
N GLU A 32 -20.20 -18.39 -1.01
CA GLU A 32 -18.87 -18.92 -0.69
C GLU A 32 -17.82 -17.81 -0.77
N GLU A 33 -17.88 -16.97 -1.81
CA GLU A 33 -16.99 -15.82 -1.98
C GLU A 33 -17.20 -14.77 -0.87
N LEU A 34 -18.45 -14.48 -0.51
CA LEU A 34 -18.78 -13.55 0.58
C LEU A 34 -18.39 -14.07 1.97
N ALA A 35 -18.31 -15.39 2.13
CA ALA A 35 -17.88 -16.04 3.35
C ALA A 35 -16.35 -16.09 3.49
N LEU A 36 -15.59 -15.77 2.43
CA LEU A 36 -14.13 -15.72 2.51
C LEU A 36 -13.70 -14.64 3.50
N PRO A 37 -12.90 -14.98 4.53
CA PRO A 37 -12.40 -14.00 5.47
C PRO A 37 -11.30 -13.11 4.85
N PHE A 38 -10.70 -13.57 3.75
CA PHE A 38 -9.67 -12.84 3.00
C PHE A 38 -9.82 -13.09 1.49
N PRO A 39 -10.73 -12.35 0.81
CA PRO A 39 -10.99 -12.49 -0.62
C PRO A 39 -9.91 -11.86 -1.53
N LEU A 40 -8.85 -11.26 -0.96
CA LEU A 40 -7.74 -10.69 -1.69
C LEU A 40 -6.93 -11.79 -2.40
N ASP A 41 -6.85 -11.70 -3.72
CA ASP A 41 -5.98 -12.58 -4.52
C ASP A 41 -4.51 -12.13 -4.38
N PRO A 42 -3.65 -12.99 -3.82
CA PRO A 42 -2.25 -12.67 -3.58
C PRO A 42 -1.49 -12.36 -4.88
N TYR A 43 -1.73 -13.11 -5.95
CA TYR A 43 -1.02 -12.99 -7.21
C TYR A 43 -1.41 -11.72 -7.96
N LYS A 44 -2.71 -11.38 -7.97
CA LYS A 44 -3.17 -10.12 -8.58
C LYS A 44 -2.61 -8.90 -7.86
N LEU A 45 -2.49 -8.96 -6.53
CA LEU A 45 -1.87 -7.88 -5.75
C LEU A 45 -0.38 -7.75 -6.09
N THR A 46 0.34 -8.87 -6.20
CA THR A 46 1.73 -8.89 -6.64
C THR A 46 1.90 -8.27 -8.01
N GLU A 47 1.11 -8.70 -8.98
CA GLU A 47 1.16 -8.23 -10.36
C GLU A 47 0.89 -6.73 -10.43
N LEU A 48 -0.12 -6.24 -9.71
CA LEU A 48 -0.48 -4.82 -9.65
C LEU A 48 0.63 -3.94 -9.09
N LEU A 49 1.38 -4.45 -8.11
CA LEU A 49 2.47 -3.73 -7.45
C LEU A 49 3.81 -3.88 -8.18
N SER A 50 3.92 -4.91 -9.02
CA SER A 50 5.06 -5.19 -9.88
C SER A 50 5.11 -4.17 -11.02
N SER A 51 5.81 -3.06 -10.80
CA SER A 51 6.12 -2.12 -11.88
C SER A 51 7.41 -2.56 -12.58
N PRO A 52 7.49 -2.47 -13.93
CA PRO A 52 8.72 -2.75 -14.64
C PRO A 52 9.79 -1.71 -14.28
N GLY A 53 10.85 -2.16 -13.61
CA GLY A 53 12.06 -1.40 -13.35
C GLY A 53 12.21 -0.85 -11.92
N GLY A 54 13.35 -1.17 -11.31
CA GLY A 54 13.77 -0.65 -10.00
C GLY A 54 13.88 -1.71 -8.92
N GLU A 55 14.62 -1.38 -7.85
CA GLU A 55 14.68 -2.21 -6.64
C GLU A 55 13.38 -2.00 -5.85
N MET A 56 12.71 -3.08 -5.49
CA MET A 56 11.46 -3.05 -4.73
C MET A 56 11.64 -3.66 -3.35
N LYS A 57 11.37 -2.85 -2.33
CA LYS A 57 11.40 -3.23 -0.92
C LYS A 57 9.99 -3.18 -0.37
N VAL A 58 9.52 -4.29 0.18
CA VAL A 58 8.15 -4.43 0.67
C VAL A 58 8.16 -4.53 2.19
N PHE A 59 7.40 -3.64 2.83
CA PHE A 59 7.24 -3.49 4.26
C PHE A 59 5.81 -3.90 4.60
N LEU A 60 5.67 -5.04 5.27
CA LEU A 60 4.38 -5.64 5.57
C LEU A 60 4.04 -5.41 7.04
N LEU A 61 2.88 -4.82 7.28
CA LEU A 61 2.25 -4.87 8.59
C LEU A 61 1.68 -6.26 8.77
N GLN A 62 2.11 -6.95 9.83
CA GLN A 62 1.70 -8.34 10.03
C GLN A 62 0.18 -8.45 10.16
N PRO A 63 -0.47 -9.33 9.36
CA PRO A 63 -1.89 -9.59 9.45
C PRO A 63 -2.22 -10.39 10.73
N GLU A 64 -3.51 -10.60 10.99
CA GLU A 64 -3.89 -11.51 12.06
C GLU A 64 -3.37 -12.94 11.83
N TYR A 65 -3.01 -13.63 12.94
CA TYR A 65 -2.00 -14.71 13.09
C TYR A 65 -2.16 -15.93 12.16
N GLU A 66 -3.27 -16.06 11.43
CA GLU A 66 -3.67 -17.31 10.78
C GLU A 66 -3.16 -17.49 9.34
N ARG A 67 -2.52 -16.49 8.71
CA ARG A 67 -2.31 -16.53 7.23
C ARG A 67 -0.97 -16.03 6.72
N ARG A 68 0.06 -16.17 7.54
CA ARG A 68 1.46 -15.86 7.18
C ARG A 68 1.89 -16.59 5.89
N ASP A 69 1.42 -17.83 5.72
CA ASP A 69 1.83 -18.71 4.61
C ASP A 69 1.21 -18.30 3.26
N LEU A 70 -0.05 -17.85 3.27
CA LEU A 70 -0.72 -17.33 2.07
C LEU A 70 -0.08 -16.02 1.60
N LEU A 71 0.26 -15.14 2.53
CA LEU A 71 0.76 -13.81 2.20
C LEU A 71 2.25 -13.76 1.92
N SER A 72 3.03 -14.71 2.45
CA SER A 72 4.44 -14.88 2.06
C SER A 72 4.61 -15.32 0.60
N SER A 73 3.61 -16.00 0.03
CA SER A 73 3.59 -16.34 -1.40
C SER A 73 3.35 -15.12 -2.32
N CYS A 74 2.67 -14.07 -1.84
CA CYS A 74 2.45 -12.81 -2.59
C CYS A 74 3.75 -12.08 -2.94
N TRP A 75 4.84 -12.35 -2.23
CA TRP A 75 6.05 -11.54 -2.33
C TRP A 75 7.27 -12.33 -2.79
N LEU A 76 7.04 -13.50 -3.38
CA LEU A 76 8.07 -14.31 -4.03
C LEU A 76 8.81 -13.46 -5.07
N GLY A 77 10.10 -13.21 -4.81
CA GLY A 77 10.97 -12.38 -5.66
C GLY A 77 11.23 -10.96 -5.14
N PHE A 78 10.58 -10.52 -4.05
CA PHE A 78 10.82 -9.22 -3.43
C PHE A 78 11.64 -9.30 -2.15
N THR A 79 12.35 -8.21 -1.83
CA THR A 79 12.95 -8.06 -0.50
C THR A 79 11.86 -7.63 0.47
N THR A 80 11.37 -8.56 1.28
CA THR A 80 10.33 -8.31 2.29
C THR A 80 10.93 -8.06 3.66
N LYS A 81 10.36 -7.10 4.38
CA LYS A 81 10.61 -6.87 5.79
C LYS A 81 9.28 -6.84 6.54
N GLU A 82 9.04 -7.86 7.36
CA GLU A 82 7.87 -7.94 8.21
C GLU A 82 8.07 -7.10 9.48
N TYR A 83 7.02 -6.40 9.91
CA TYR A 83 7.02 -5.66 11.16
C TYR A 83 5.96 -6.21 12.12
N PRO A 84 6.27 -6.26 13.44
CA PRO A 84 5.30 -6.69 14.44
C PRO A 84 4.05 -5.83 14.41
N ARG A 85 2.90 -6.38 14.82
CA ARG A 85 1.62 -5.65 14.89
C ARG A 85 1.63 -4.40 15.77
N THR A 86 2.56 -4.32 16.72
CA THR A 86 2.74 -3.14 17.58
C THR A 86 3.25 -1.93 16.80
N TYR A 87 3.75 -2.11 15.58
CA TYR A 87 4.07 -1.02 14.66
C TYR A 87 2.81 -0.57 13.93
N SER A 88 2.52 0.73 14.02
CA SER A 88 1.56 1.38 13.13
C SER A 88 2.21 1.69 11.78
N LEU A 89 1.39 1.84 10.74
CA LEU A 89 1.83 2.38 9.44
C LEU A 89 2.57 3.72 9.62
N GLU A 90 2.08 4.58 10.52
CA GLU A 90 2.71 5.85 10.84
C GLU A 90 4.16 5.67 11.34
N ASN A 91 4.40 4.72 12.25
CA ASN A 91 5.73 4.44 12.79
C ASN A 91 6.69 3.95 11.69
N LEU A 92 6.18 3.15 10.75
CA LEU A 92 6.97 2.67 9.61
C LEU A 92 7.35 3.82 8.66
N LEU A 93 6.39 4.68 8.31
CA LEU A 93 6.65 5.85 7.47
C LEU A 93 7.66 6.80 8.12
N LYS A 94 7.50 7.07 9.42
CA LYS A 94 8.42 7.90 10.19
C LYS A 94 9.83 7.32 10.18
N ARG A 95 9.95 6.00 10.39
CA ARG A 95 11.25 5.32 10.37
C ARG A 95 11.91 5.38 9.00
N ASN A 96 11.16 5.14 7.93
CA ASN A 96 11.69 5.16 6.57
C ASN A 96 12.19 6.56 6.17
N LEU A 97 11.47 7.63 6.52
CA LEU A 97 11.95 9.00 6.32
C LEU A 97 13.22 9.29 7.11
N ALA A 98 13.33 8.79 8.34
CA ALA A 98 14.56 8.95 9.13
C ALA A 98 15.74 8.19 8.50
N GLU A 99 15.51 6.98 7.99
CA GLU A 99 16.52 6.21 7.25
C GLU A 99 16.96 6.95 5.96
N ASP A 100 16.03 7.59 5.25
CA ASP A 100 16.35 8.43 4.08
C ASP A 100 17.22 9.64 4.43
N ALA A 101 16.81 10.39 5.47
CA ALA A 101 17.53 11.58 5.93
C ALA A 101 18.97 11.26 6.40
N ASN A 102 19.19 10.05 6.92
CA ASN A 102 20.50 9.55 7.33
C ASN A 102 21.32 8.95 6.17
N GLY A 103 20.82 9.01 4.93
CA GLY A 103 21.50 8.48 3.74
C GLY A 103 21.48 6.95 3.61
N VAL A 104 20.77 6.24 4.49
CA VAL A 104 20.71 4.77 4.51
C VAL A 104 20.05 4.22 3.24
N LEU A 105 19.07 4.95 2.71
CA LEU A 105 18.30 4.54 1.53
C LEU A 105 18.98 4.87 0.20
N GLY A 106 20.21 5.42 0.24
CA GLY A 106 21.00 5.78 -0.93
C GLY A 106 20.45 6.99 -1.71
N ALA A 107 21.15 7.35 -2.79
CA ALA A 107 20.72 8.40 -3.71
C ALA A 107 19.90 7.80 -4.87
N GLY A 108 18.92 8.55 -5.38
CA GLY A 108 18.12 8.12 -6.54
C GLY A 108 16.67 8.58 -6.45
N LYS A 109 15.89 8.24 -7.48
CA LYS A 109 14.45 8.48 -7.48
C LYS A 109 13.78 7.44 -6.59
N LYS A 110 12.97 7.90 -5.63
CA LYS A 110 12.30 7.04 -4.67
C LYS A 110 10.80 7.22 -4.77
N THR A 111 10.08 6.11 -4.71
CA THR A 111 8.63 6.08 -4.71
C THR A 111 8.13 5.39 -3.46
N LEU A 112 7.34 6.10 -2.66
CA LEU A 112 6.52 5.52 -1.61
C LEU A 112 5.29 4.89 -2.27
N VAL A 113 5.03 3.62 -2.01
CA VAL A 113 3.81 2.92 -2.45
C VAL A 113 3.01 2.57 -1.22
N LEU A 114 1.82 3.16 -1.08
CA LEU A 114 0.87 2.84 -0.03
C LEU A 114 -0.19 1.91 -0.58
N VAL A 115 -0.44 0.82 0.12
CA VAL A 115 -1.46 -0.17 -0.21
C VAL A 115 -2.32 -0.35 1.03
N GLY A 116 -3.60 -0.01 0.96
CA GLY A 116 -4.45 -0.06 2.14
C GLY A 116 -5.79 0.64 1.94
N GLY A 117 -6.47 0.85 3.06
CA GLY A 117 -7.72 1.61 3.10
C GLY A 117 -7.52 3.11 3.20
N GLU A 118 -8.54 3.81 3.69
CA GLU A 118 -8.57 5.27 3.79
C GLU A 118 -7.35 5.86 4.52
N LEU A 119 -6.76 6.92 3.95
CA LEU A 119 -5.64 7.63 4.58
C LEU A 119 -6.17 8.56 5.67
N THR A 120 -5.95 8.18 6.93
CA THR A 120 -6.23 9.05 8.07
C THR A 120 -5.39 10.33 8.02
N SER A 121 -5.83 11.38 8.70
CA SER A 121 -5.11 12.66 8.76
C SER A 121 -3.65 12.52 9.21
N SER A 122 -3.36 11.63 10.17
CA SER A 122 -1.99 11.41 10.65
C SER A 122 -1.10 10.78 9.58
N ILE A 123 -1.60 9.78 8.84
CA ILE A 123 -0.88 9.17 7.72
C ILE A 123 -0.70 10.19 6.60
N LEU A 124 -1.72 10.97 6.28
CA LEU A 124 -1.66 12.01 5.25
C LEU A 124 -0.59 13.06 5.58
N ASP A 125 -0.47 13.48 6.83
CA ASP A 125 0.58 14.41 7.27
C ASP A 125 1.98 13.81 7.12
N ARG A 126 2.15 12.50 7.35
CA ARG A 126 3.41 11.81 7.03
C ARG A 126 3.67 11.77 5.54
N VAL A 127 2.67 11.45 4.72
CA VAL A 127 2.80 11.41 3.24
C VAL A 127 3.26 12.77 2.69
N LYS A 128 2.76 13.88 3.25
CA LYS A 128 3.22 15.22 2.85
C LYS A 128 4.73 15.42 3.03
N LEU A 129 5.33 14.81 4.06
CA LEU A 129 6.79 14.89 4.29
C LEU A 129 7.60 14.16 3.22
N TYR A 130 7.05 13.10 2.60
CA TYR A 130 7.69 12.42 1.49
C TYR A 130 7.79 13.32 0.25
N PHE A 131 6.73 14.07 -0.06
CA PHE A 131 6.80 15.06 -1.14
C PHE A 131 7.87 16.13 -0.87
N THR A 132 7.98 16.61 0.37
CA THR A 132 9.02 17.56 0.78
C THR A 132 10.43 16.97 0.65
N ALA A 133 10.58 15.66 0.90
CA ALA A 133 11.83 14.93 0.69
C ALA A 133 12.12 14.61 -0.80
N GLY A 134 11.27 15.04 -1.72
CA GLY A 134 11.44 14.82 -3.16
C GLY A 134 11.02 13.44 -3.66
N TRP A 135 10.29 12.67 -2.85
CA TRP A 135 9.78 11.36 -3.24
C TRP A 135 8.50 11.49 -4.08
N SER A 136 8.28 10.51 -4.94
CA SER A 136 6.96 10.26 -5.53
C SER A 136 6.13 9.36 -4.60
N VAL A 137 4.81 9.47 -4.67
CA VAL A 137 3.87 8.67 -3.88
C VAL A 137 2.85 8.03 -4.81
N GLN A 138 2.67 6.72 -4.67
CA GLN A 138 1.59 5.96 -5.29
C GLN A 138 0.67 5.41 -4.21
N PHE A 139 -0.64 5.55 -4.42
CA PHE A 139 -1.63 5.07 -3.47
C PHE A 139 -2.62 4.11 -4.14
N TYR A 140 -2.67 2.88 -3.64
CA TYR A 140 -3.54 1.81 -4.10
C TYR A 140 -4.66 1.60 -3.08
N CYS A 141 -5.90 1.89 -3.46
CA CYS A 141 -7.06 1.84 -2.56
C CYS A 141 -8.36 1.64 -3.34
N PHE A 142 -9.48 1.37 -2.66
CA PHE A 142 -10.80 1.42 -3.28
C PHE A 142 -11.25 2.86 -3.51
N ARG A 143 -11.90 3.14 -4.65
CA ARG A 143 -12.34 4.49 -5.03
C ARG A 143 -13.29 5.12 -4.01
N GLU A 144 -14.19 4.32 -3.44
CA GLU A 144 -15.17 4.73 -2.43
C GLU A 144 -14.50 5.23 -1.12
N ARG A 145 -13.25 4.83 -0.88
CA ARG A 145 -12.48 5.17 0.33
C ARG A 145 -11.43 6.25 0.09
N GLY A 146 -10.84 6.27 -1.11
CA GLY A 146 -9.66 7.08 -1.37
C GLY A 146 -9.86 8.25 -2.32
N SER A 147 -11.01 8.40 -2.98
CA SER A 147 -11.18 9.38 -4.05
C SER A 147 -10.98 10.82 -3.61
N GLU A 148 -11.65 11.27 -2.54
CA GLU A 148 -11.53 12.66 -2.09
C GLU A 148 -10.08 13.03 -1.73
N VAL A 149 -9.39 12.18 -0.96
CA VAL A 149 -7.99 12.40 -0.58
C VAL A 149 -7.08 12.35 -1.80
N SER A 150 -7.33 11.40 -2.72
CA SER A 150 -6.55 11.25 -3.94
C SER A 150 -6.69 12.45 -4.86
N ASP A 151 -7.90 12.97 -5.07
CA ASP A 151 -8.17 14.14 -5.90
C ASP A 151 -7.46 15.38 -5.33
N ARG A 152 -7.52 15.57 -4.02
CA ARG A 152 -6.82 16.65 -3.32
C ARG A 152 -5.30 16.54 -3.46
N LEU A 153 -4.75 15.34 -3.32
CA LEU A 153 -3.31 15.09 -3.49
C LEU A 153 -2.87 15.26 -4.94
N HIS A 154 -3.66 14.82 -5.90
CA HIS A 154 -3.38 14.96 -7.32
C HIS A 154 -3.39 16.43 -7.76
N ALA A 155 -4.36 17.22 -7.28
CA ALA A 155 -4.40 18.66 -7.53
C ALA A 155 -3.18 19.39 -6.95
N LYS A 156 -2.71 18.97 -5.77
CA LYS A 156 -1.58 19.61 -5.09
C LYS A 156 -0.20 19.14 -5.59
N TYR A 157 -0.07 17.89 -6.00
CA TYR A 157 1.19 17.24 -6.37
C TYR A 157 1.08 16.45 -7.69
N PRO A 158 0.67 17.06 -8.81
CA PRO A 158 0.28 16.34 -10.03
C PRO A 158 1.40 15.52 -10.68
N ARG A 159 2.68 15.89 -10.45
CA ARG A 159 3.85 15.18 -10.99
C ARG A 159 4.45 14.15 -10.03
N HIS A 160 4.04 14.17 -8.77
CA HIS A 160 4.63 13.36 -7.71
C HIS A 160 3.62 12.40 -7.07
N PHE A 161 2.32 12.57 -7.31
CA PHE A 161 1.28 11.71 -6.78
C PHE A 161 0.50 10.98 -7.88
N GLN A 162 0.25 9.69 -7.67
CA GLN A 162 -0.62 8.87 -8.51
C GLN A 162 -1.48 7.97 -7.61
N SER A 163 -2.77 7.87 -7.92
CA SER A 163 -3.68 6.90 -7.30
C SER A 163 -4.04 5.80 -8.30
N VAL A 164 -4.22 4.59 -7.79
CA VAL A 164 -4.71 3.44 -8.56
C VAL A 164 -5.88 2.83 -7.78
N TYR A 165 -7.05 2.77 -8.40
CA TYR A 165 -8.24 2.27 -7.73
C TYR A 165 -8.40 0.76 -7.92
N LEU A 166 -8.64 0.06 -6.82
CA LEU A 166 -8.90 -1.38 -6.79
C LEU A 166 -10.37 -1.64 -7.15
N GLY A 167 -10.62 -2.66 -7.98
CA GLY A 167 -11.97 -3.07 -8.39
C GLY A 167 -12.54 -2.38 -9.65
N GLU A 168 -11.74 -1.59 -10.37
CA GLU A 168 -12.11 -0.98 -11.67
C GLU A 168 -11.57 -1.76 -12.89
N ASN A 169 -11.17 -3.03 -12.74
CA ASN A 169 -10.77 -3.92 -13.84
C ASN A 169 -11.75 -5.07 -14.03
#